data_AF-A0AAE2YJX3-F1
#
_entry.id   AF-A0AAE2YJX3-F1
#
_cell.length_a   1.000
_cell.length_b   1.000
_cell.length_c   1.000
_cell.angle_alpha   90.00
_cell.angle_beta   90.00
_cell.angle_gamma   90.00
#
_symmetry.space_group_name_H-M   'P 1'
#
loop_
_entity.id
_entity.type
_entity.pdbx_description
1 polymer ?
#
loop_
_entity_poly.entity_id
_entity_poly.type
_entity_poly.pdbx_seq_one_letter_code
_entity_poly.pdbx_strand_id
1 'polypeptide(L)'
;MKRSLLLGAFFISTGSYAQVTSWENSPFNYNNSQYNYNNSSYNYNNSPYNYNNSQYNYNANNGVYDNSGNRIGYETQSPTGVTNVFDNNGNRIGYSPSKR
;
A
#
# COMPACT_ATOMS: atom_id res chain seq x y z
N MET A 1 -29.83 -27.23 -49.31
CA MET A 1 -29.61 -26.04 -48.47
C MET A 1 -28.81 -26.47 -47.24
N LYS A 2 -27.51 -26.13 -47.16
CA LYS A 2 -26.65 -26.54 -46.05
C LYS A 2 -26.72 -25.46 -44.96
N ARG A 3 -27.32 -25.77 -43.81
CA ARG A 3 -27.41 -24.87 -42.67
C ARG A 3 -26.12 -25.01 -41.84
N SER A 4 -25.20 -24.08 -41.98
CA SER A 4 -24.04 -24.00 -41.09
C SER A 4 -24.45 -23.31 -39.79
N LEU A 5 -24.51 -24.05 -38.68
CA LEU A 5 -24.62 -23.48 -37.35
C LEU A 5 -23.26 -22.92 -36.94
N LEU A 6 -23.16 -21.60 -36.81
CA LEU A 6 -22.04 -20.93 -36.15
C LEU A 6 -22.25 -21.04 -34.63
N LEU A 7 -21.43 -21.86 -33.98
CA LEU A 7 -21.29 -21.90 -32.52
C LEU A 7 -20.41 -20.73 -32.09
N GLY A 8 -21.04 -19.70 -31.50
CA GLY A 8 -20.33 -18.60 -30.86
C GLY A 8 -19.71 -19.06 -29.54
N ALA A 9 -18.38 -18.97 -29.43
CA ALA A 9 -17.68 -19.22 -28.18
C ALA A 9 -17.85 -18.01 -27.24
N PHE A 10 -18.56 -18.21 -26.13
CA PHE A 10 -18.71 -17.20 -25.07
C PHE A 10 -17.54 -17.36 -24.09
N PHE A 11 -16.54 -16.49 -24.19
CA PHE A 11 -15.46 -16.41 -23.19
C PHE A 11 -16.01 -15.75 -21.93
N ILE A 12 -16.40 -16.57 -20.95
CA ILE A 12 -16.72 -16.10 -19.60
C ILE A 12 -15.38 -15.77 -18.93
N SER A 13 -15.06 -14.48 -18.80
CA SER A 13 -13.98 -14.06 -17.92
C SER A 13 -14.40 -14.35 -16.48
N THR A 14 -13.77 -15.34 -15.85
CA THR A 14 -13.94 -15.59 -14.42
C THR A 14 -13.35 -14.42 -13.66
N GLY A 15 -14.15 -13.82 -12.77
CA GLY A 15 -13.76 -12.65 -11.97
C GLY A 15 -12.44 -12.85 -11.24
N SER A 16 -11.59 -11.83 -11.27
CA SER A 16 -10.35 -11.78 -10.50
C SER A 16 -10.69 -11.79 -9.00
N TYR A 17 -10.21 -12.77 -8.25
CA TYR A 17 -10.35 -12.78 -6.79
C TYR A 17 -9.37 -11.75 -6.20
N ALA A 18 -9.91 -10.79 -5.46
CA ALA A 18 -9.15 -9.78 -4.75
C ALA A 18 -8.34 -10.38 -3.58
N GLN A 19 -7.36 -9.59 -3.14
CA GLN A 19 -6.35 -9.84 -2.10
C GLN A 19 -6.84 -10.65 -0.89
N VAL A 20 -5.94 -11.43 -0.28
CA VAL A 20 -6.18 -12.22 0.95
C VAL A 20 -6.77 -11.34 2.05
N THR A 21 -8.10 -11.37 2.23
CA THR A 21 -8.86 -10.61 3.24
C THR A 21 -9.03 -11.42 4.53
N SER A 22 -7.94 -11.94 5.10
CA SER A 22 -8.02 -12.46 6.46
C SER A 22 -8.12 -11.29 7.45
N TRP A 23 -8.66 -11.53 8.64
CA TRP A 23 -8.69 -10.51 9.69
C TRP A 23 -7.28 -10.01 10.03
N GLU A 24 -6.28 -10.89 9.94
CA GLU A 24 -4.87 -10.59 10.18
C GLU A 24 -4.31 -9.58 9.19
N ASN A 25 -4.84 -9.54 7.96
CA ASN A 25 -4.38 -8.64 6.89
C ASN A 25 -5.24 -7.36 6.79
N SER A 26 -6.40 -7.33 7.46
CA SER A 26 -7.36 -6.22 7.39
C SER A 26 -6.79 -4.91 7.91
N PRO A 27 -7.13 -3.75 7.30
CA PRO A 27 -6.74 -2.43 7.82
C PRO A 27 -7.43 -2.11 9.14
N PHE A 28 -8.53 -2.79 9.45
CA PHE A 28 -9.26 -2.64 10.70
C PHE A 28 -8.65 -3.46 11.84
N ASN A 29 -7.73 -4.38 11.54
CA ASN A 29 -6.94 -5.04 12.55
C ASN A 29 -6.06 -4.01 13.25
N TYR A 30 -6.07 -3.99 14.59
CA TYR A 30 -5.30 -3.01 15.34
C TYR A 30 -3.80 -3.02 15.01
N ASN A 31 -3.22 -4.17 14.66
CA ASN A 31 -1.80 -4.24 14.29
C ASN A 31 -1.48 -3.54 12.96
N ASN A 32 -2.45 -3.45 12.05
CA ASN A 32 -2.32 -2.86 10.71
C ASN A 32 -2.90 -1.44 10.63
N SER A 33 -3.79 -1.11 11.56
CA SER A 33 -4.57 0.12 11.55
C SER A 33 -3.69 1.34 11.70
N GLN A 34 -4.04 2.40 10.97
CA GLN A 34 -3.43 3.72 11.08
C GLN A 34 -3.65 4.39 12.45
N TYR A 35 -4.65 3.93 13.22
CA TYR A 35 -4.95 4.41 14.56
C TYR A 35 -4.09 3.76 15.65
N ASN A 36 -3.31 2.73 15.30
CA ASN A 36 -2.25 2.25 16.16
C ASN A 36 -1.10 3.25 16.11
N TYR A 37 -0.62 3.69 17.28
CA TYR A 37 0.45 4.68 17.38
C TYR A 37 1.68 4.29 16.55
N ASN A 38 2.06 3.01 16.51
CA ASN A 38 3.22 2.53 15.74
C ASN A 38 3.05 2.66 14.22
N ASN A 39 1.83 2.78 13.71
CA ASN A 39 1.52 2.96 12.29
C ASN A 39 1.03 4.38 11.97
N SER A 40 0.80 5.19 13.00
CA SER A 40 0.26 6.53 12.87
C SER A 40 1.34 7.54 12.54
N SER A 41 0.99 8.60 11.82
CA SER A 41 1.88 9.74 11.54
C SER A 41 2.22 10.59 12.77
N TYR A 42 1.47 10.42 13.87
CA TYR A 42 1.79 11.04 15.16
C TYR A 42 3.00 10.40 15.85
N ASN A 43 3.46 9.24 15.41
CA ASN A 43 4.74 8.69 15.83
C ASN A 43 5.87 9.37 15.06
N TYR A 44 6.86 9.88 15.78
CA TYR A 44 7.99 10.60 15.18
C TYR A 44 8.72 9.76 14.12
N ASN A 45 8.83 8.44 14.27
CA ASN A 45 9.45 7.57 13.28
C ASN A 45 8.68 7.51 11.95
N ASN A 46 7.38 7.80 11.99
CA ASN A 46 6.49 7.88 10.83
C ASN A 46 6.29 9.30 10.33
N SER A 47 6.81 10.30 11.04
CA SER A 47 6.54 11.71 10.75
C SER A 47 7.37 12.20 9.55
N PRO A 48 6.84 13.11 8.71
CA PRO A 48 7.63 13.75 7.66
C PRO A 48 8.71 14.69 8.22
N TYR A 49 8.62 15.05 9.51
CA TYR A 49 9.62 15.84 10.22
C TYR A 49 10.81 15.02 10.72
N ASN A 50 10.75 13.70 10.63
CA ASN A 50 11.93 12.87 10.81
C ASN A 50 12.88 13.09 9.63
N TYR A 51 14.15 13.36 9.92
CA TYR A 51 15.14 13.64 8.88
C TYR A 51 15.25 12.51 7.84
N ASN A 52 15.09 11.26 8.25
CA ASN A 52 15.15 10.11 7.33
C ASN A 52 13.93 10.04 6.41
N ASN A 53 12.79 10.61 6.81
CA ASN A 53 11.54 10.63 6.02
C ASN A 53 11.36 11.92 5.23
N SER A 54 12.20 12.93 5.48
CA SER A 54 12.02 14.26 4.93
C SER A 54 12.28 14.28 3.42
N GLN A 55 11.38 14.93 2.68
CA GLN A 55 11.59 15.20 1.24
C GLN A 55 12.82 16.07 0.95
N TYR A 56 13.33 16.80 1.95
CA TYR A 56 14.53 17.64 1.83
C TYR A 56 15.83 16.88 2.10
N ASN A 57 15.75 15.62 2.54
CA ASN A 57 16.91 14.76 2.71
C ASN A 57 17.16 13.98 1.41
N TYR A 58 18.10 14.46 0.59
CA TYR A 58 18.49 13.80 -0.66
C TYR A 58 19.15 12.42 -0.46
N ASN A 59 19.56 12.08 0.77
CA ASN A 59 20.10 10.77 1.13
C ASN A 59 19.05 9.84 1.77
N ALA A 60 17.77 10.24 1.79
CA ALA A 60 16.69 9.41 2.30
C ALA A 60 16.50 8.17 1.42
N ASN A 61 16.62 6.98 2.01
CA ASN A 61 16.56 5.70 1.28
C ASN A 61 15.15 5.08 1.26
N ASN A 62 14.13 5.78 1.76
CA ASN A 62 12.76 5.29 1.89
C ASN A 62 11.75 6.10 1.07
N GLY A 63 12.20 6.91 0.11
CA GLY A 63 11.30 7.69 -0.74
C GLY A 63 10.46 6.80 -1.67
N VAL A 64 9.21 7.21 -1.87
CA VAL A 64 8.32 6.64 -2.90
C VAL A 64 8.21 7.65 -4.03
N TYR A 65 8.36 7.20 -5.27
CA TYR A 65 8.43 8.05 -6.46
C TYR A 65 7.37 7.64 -7.48
N ASP A 66 6.87 8.61 -8.23
CA ASP A 66 6.05 8.35 -9.41
C ASP A 66 6.91 7.91 -10.61
N ASN A 67 6.25 7.58 -11.73
CA ASN A 67 6.93 7.14 -12.95
C ASN A 67 7.77 8.23 -13.62
N SER A 68 7.62 9.49 -13.21
CA SER A 68 8.38 10.64 -13.70
C SER A 68 9.59 10.93 -12.80
N GLY A 69 9.78 10.19 -11.70
CA GLY A 69 10.85 10.37 -10.73
C GLY A 69 10.56 11.45 -9.68
N ASN A 70 9.33 11.96 -9.58
CA ASN A 70 8.96 12.89 -8.52
C ASN A 70 8.66 12.12 -7.24
N ARG A 71 9.17 12.58 -6.10
CA ARG A 71 8.86 11.99 -4.81
C ARG A 71 7.41 12.30 -4.43
N ILE A 72 6.62 11.27 -4.21
CA ILE A 72 5.21 11.36 -3.79
C ILE A 72 5.01 10.99 -2.32
N GLY A 73 6.00 10.37 -1.69
CA GLY A 73 5.87 9.92 -0.30
C GLY A 73 7.10 9.21 0.24
N TYR A 74 6.89 8.42 1.28
CA TYR A 74 7.90 7.57 1.89
C TYR A 74 7.31 6.38 2.62
N GLU A 75 8.15 5.36 2.81
CA GLU A 75 7.82 4.17 3.57
C GLU A 75 8.46 4.18 4.95
N THR A 76 7.77 3.63 5.93
CA THR A 76 8.33 3.32 7.24
C THR A 76 7.91 1.93 7.67
N GLN A 77 8.65 1.34 8.61
CA GLN A 77 8.31 0.02 9.14
C GLN A 77 8.02 0.10 10.63
N SER A 78 6.86 -0.43 11.03
CA SER A 78 6.48 -0.53 12.42
C SER A 78 7.28 -1.64 13.12
N PRO A 79 7.39 -1.62 14.47
CA PRO A 79 8.03 -2.71 15.22
C PRO A 79 7.37 -4.08 15.03
N THR A 80 6.11 -4.11 14.58
CA THR A 80 5.37 -5.35 14.29
C THR A 80 5.55 -5.83 12.85
N GLY A 81 6.38 -5.14 12.06
CA GLY A 81 6.73 -5.47 10.68
C GLY A 81 5.78 -4.92 9.63
N VAL A 82 4.80 -4.10 10.00
CA VAL A 82 3.89 -3.45 9.04
C VAL A 82 4.63 -2.35 8.32
N THR A 83 4.65 -2.41 6.98
CA THR A 83 5.13 -1.29 6.16
C THR A 83 4.01 -0.29 6.02
N ASN A 84 4.28 0.96 6.36
CA ASN A 84 3.36 2.09 6.19
C ASN A 84 3.87 2.94 5.03
N VAL A 85 2.95 3.43 4.20
CA VAL A 85 3.26 4.37 3.12
C VAL A 85 2.58 5.69 3.43
N PHE A 86 3.35 6.76 3.52
CA PHE A 86 2.88 8.12 3.77
C PHE A 86 3.12 8.99 2.56
N ASP A 87 2.25 9.98 2.34
CA ASP A 87 2.55 11.08 1.42
C ASP A 87 3.61 12.03 2.04
N ASN A 88 4.10 12.99 1.26
CA ASN A 88 5.08 13.98 1.73
C ASN A 88 4.57 14.85 2.90
N ASN A 89 3.26 14.90 3.13
CA ASN A 89 2.62 15.66 4.20
C ASN A 89 2.44 14.83 5.48
N GLY A 90 2.76 13.54 5.45
CA GLY A 90 2.60 12.62 6.57
C GLY A 90 1.20 12.01 6.69
N ASN A 91 0.36 12.07 5.67
CA ASN A 91 -0.89 11.31 5.66
C ASN A 91 -0.59 9.88 5.21
N ARG A 92 -1.11 8.89 5.93
CA ARG A 92 -0.94 7.49 5.54
C ARG A 92 -1.85 7.18 4.35
N ILE A 93 -1.24 6.79 3.23
CA ILE A 93 -1.93 6.50 1.96
C ILE A 93 -1.96 5.01 1.62
N GLY A 94 -1.16 4.20 2.31
CA GLY A 94 -1.10 2.77 2.07
C GLY A 94 -0.38 2.01 3.18
N TYR A 95 -0.46 0.67 3.12
CA TYR A 95 0.28 -0.22 4.00
C TYR A 95 0.40 -1.64 3.44
N SER A 96 1.37 -2.38 3.96
CA SER A 96 1.47 -3.83 3.82
C SER A 96 1.50 -4.48 5.20
N PRO A 97 0.59 -5.43 5.52
CA PRO A 97 0.67 -6.21 6.75
C PRO A 97 1.99 -6.97 6.85
N SER A 98 2.39 -7.35 8.07
CA SER A 98 3.63 -8.09 8.32
C SER A 98 3.56 -9.56 7.91
N LYS A 99 2.36 -10.11 7.79
CA LYS A 99 2.08 -11.47 7.30
C LYS A 99 1.20 -11.37 6.06
N ARG A 100 1.36 -12.29 5.11
CA ARG A 100 0.59 -12.35 3.88
C ARG A 100 -0.27 -13.61 3.88
#